data_AF-A0A359M079-F1
#
_entry.id   AF-A0A359M079-F1
#
_cell.length_a   1.000
_cell.length_b   1.000
_cell.length_c   1.000
_cell.angle_alpha   90.00
_cell.angle_beta   90.00
_cell.angle_gamma   90.00
#
_symmetry.space_group_name_H-M   'P 1'
#
loop_
_entity.id
_entity.type
_entity.pdbx_description
1 polymer ?
#
loop_
_entity_poly.entity_id
_entity_poly.type
_entity_poly.pdbx_seq_one_letter_code
_entity_poly.pdbx_strand_id
1 'polypeptide(L)'
;MAGRWAARIAGTLMVLFLMAFVVGEGPPPVWRFTQRELVTFFGMALLFGGLAVAWFRDVWGGVATLGGWLLLWIVMRRVPADWPLLIPALTGAAHVICGLALRGTPPPGVGGPLSATAKAAATGAGACLLVFVLLAANEMFGQPPLMTAHGPLPAPLVATWASDGVTFTIAADGTATGAAGGAALAEGRVVRNRSWFGSWIDWRTDYALRGTLADGRPVSFLFNLGERDVHGSLSLGRPPKVYPLRLSRQ
;
A
#
# COMPACT_ATOMS: atom_id res chain seq x y z
N MET A 1 -4.59 -26.61 -19.09
CA MET A 1 -3.23 -26.06 -18.98
C MET A 1 -3.22 -24.53 -18.88
N ALA A 2 -3.78 -23.78 -19.85
CA ALA A 2 -3.78 -22.31 -19.84
C ALA A 2 -4.41 -21.69 -18.58
N GLY A 3 -5.58 -22.17 -18.13
CA GLY A 3 -6.24 -21.67 -16.92
C GLY A 3 -5.42 -21.82 -15.62
N ARG A 4 -4.64 -22.90 -15.49
CA ARG A 4 -3.76 -23.10 -14.33
C ARG A 4 -2.63 -22.08 -14.30
N TRP A 5 -2.05 -21.77 -15.47
CA TRP A 5 -1.02 -20.75 -15.59
C TRP A 5 -1.57 -19.35 -15.32
N ALA A 6 -2.76 -19.05 -15.82
CA ALA A 6 -3.45 -17.79 -15.51
C ALA A 6 -3.69 -17.63 -13.99
N ALA A 7 -4.23 -18.66 -13.33
CA ALA A 7 -4.45 -18.66 -11.87
C ALA A 7 -3.14 -18.47 -11.09
N ARG A 8 -2.07 -19.16 -11.49
CA ARG A 8 -0.73 -19.04 -10.90
C ARG A 8 -0.14 -17.64 -11.03
N ILE A 9 -0.18 -17.07 -12.24
CA ILE A 9 0.35 -15.73 -12.49
C ILE A 9 -0.46 -14.72 -11.66
N ALA A 10 -1.79 -14.76 -11.75
CA ALA A 10 -2.67 -13.89 -10.96
C ALA A 10 -2.36 -14.02 -9.47
N GLY A 11 -2.34 -15.24 -8.92
CA GLY A 11 -2.04 -15.47 -7.50
C GLY A 11 -0.68 -14.93 -7.08
N THR A 12 0.34 -15.07 -7.93
CA THR A 12 1.68 -14.53 -7.67
C THR A 12 1.69 -13.00 -7.66
N LEU A 13 1.03 -12.35 -8.62
CA LEU A 13 0.87 -10.89 -8.64
C LEU A 13 0.25 -10.39 -7.33
N MET A 14 -0.78 -11.08 -6.85
CA MET A 14 -1.48 -10.71 -5.61
C MET A 14 -0.63 -10.90 -4.37
N VAL A 15 0.13 -12.00 -4.29
CA VAL A 15 1.06 -12.23 -3.18
C VAL A 15 2.18 -11.19 -3.20
N LEU A 16 2.76 -10.89 -4.37
CA LEU A 16 3.79 -9.87 -4.50
C LEU A 16 3.27 -8.48 -4.16
N PHE A 17 2.03 -8.16 -4.54
CA PHE A 17 1.37 -6.94 -4.12
C PHE A 17 1.30 -6.84 -2.60
N LEU A 18 0.77 -7.88 -1.92
CA LEU A 18 0.71 -7.92 -0.45
C LEU A 18 2.10 -7.77 0.18
N MET A 19 3.09 -8.49 -0.34
CA MET A 19 4.47 -8.44 0.18
C MET A 19 5.09 -7.05 0.03
N ALA A 20 4.79 -6.34 -1.06
CA ALA A 20 5.19 -4.96 -1.21
C ALA A 20 4.66 -4.11 -0.04
N PHE A 21 3.39 -4.24 0.35
CA PHE A 21 2.86 -3.55 1.54
C PHE A 21 3.60 -3.91 2.82
N VAL A 22 3.83 -5.20 3.06
CA VAL A 22 4.52 -5.66 4.28
C VAL A 22 5.95 -5.12 4.36
N VAL A 23 6.68 -5.05 3.24
CA VAL A 23 8.04 -4.48 3.20
C VAL A 23 8.03 -2.96 3.37
N GLY A 24 7.01 -2.27 2.87
CA GLY A 24 6.92 -0.80 2.91
C GLY A 24 6.55 -0.22 4.26
N GLU A 25 5.56 -0.83 4.92
CA GLU A 25 5.11 -0.38 6.24
C GLU A 25 5.72 -1.16 7.40
N GLY A 26 6.36 -2.28 7.11
CA GLY A 26 6.76 -3.24 8.12
C GLY A 26 5.61 -4.20 8.48
N PRO A 27 5.94 -5.30 9.17
CA PRO A 27 4.93 -6.25 9.58
C PRO A 27 3.98 -5.63 10.61
N PRO A 28 2.67 -5.96 10.56
CA PRO A 28 1.74 -5.50 11.56
C PRO A 28 2.19 -5.93 12.98
N PRO A 29 1.99 -5.09 14.01
CA PRO A 29 2.39 -5.40 15.38
C PRO A 29 1.39 -6.38 16.03
N VAL A 30 1.42 -7.65 15.60
CA VAL A 30 0.46 -8.71 15.96
C VAL A 30 0.27 -8.90 17.47
N TRP A 31 1.28 -8.55 18.27
CA TRP A 31 1.23 -8.64 19.74
C TRP A 31 0.26 -7.66 20.40
N ARG A 32 -0.18 -6.63 19.66
CA ARG A 32 -1.10 -5.58 20.16
C ARG A 32 -2.53 -5.76 19.66
N PHE A 33 -2.77 -6.78 18.84
CA PHE A 33 -4.08 -6.98 18.21
C PHE A 33 -5.12 -7.49 19.21
N THR A 34 -6.31 -6.93 19.11
CA THR A 34 -7.53 -7.48 19.69
C THR A 34 -7.85 -8.83 19.06
N GLN A 35 -8.73 -9.62 19.70
CA GLN A 35 -9.15 -10.92 19.15
C GLN A 35 -9.75 -10.79 17.74
N ARG A 36 -10.53 -9.73 17.48
CA ARG A 36 -11.11 -9.48 16.17
C ARG A 36 -10.02 -9.21 15.12
N GLU A 37 -9.03 -8.39 15.47
CA GLU A 37 -7.91 -8.06 14.57
C GLU A 37 -7.03 -9.28 14.29
N LEU A 38 -6.79 -10.15 15.29
CA LEU A 38 -6.07 -11.41 15.10
C LEU A 38 -6.79 -12.34 14.12
N VAL A 39 -8.11 -12.49 14.24
CA VAL A 39 -8.89 -13.32 13.30
C VAL A 39 -8.90 -12.72 11.90
N THR A 40 -9.01 -11.39 11.78
CA THR A 40 -8.88 -10.69 10.48
C THR A 40 -7.49 -10.91 9.87
N PHE A 41 -6.43 -10.75 10.65
CA PHE A 41 -5.06 -11.00 10.21
C PHE A 41 -4.87 -12.46 9.75
N PHE A 42 -5.39 -13.42 10.52
CA PHE A 42 -5.35 -14.84 10.14
C PHE A 42 -6.15 -15.12 8.87
N GLY A 43 -7.31 -14.50 8.69
CA GLY A 43 -8.09 -14.57 7.45
C GLY A 43 -7.31 -14.05 6.25
N MET A 44 -6.62 -12.91 6.38
CA MET A 44 -5.73 -12.37 5.35
C MET A 44 -4.54 -13.30 5.08
N ALA A 45 -3.91 -13.85 6.13
CA ALA A 45 -2.81 -14.79 6.00
C ALA A 45 -3.23 -16.07 5.28
N LEU A 46 -4.42 -16.62 5.56
CA LEU A 46 -4.99 -17.75 4.83
C LEU A 46 -5.32 -17.40 3.38
N LEU A 47 -5.91 -16.23 3.15
CA LEU A 47 -6.30 -15.75 1.82
C LEU A 47 -5.09 -15.71 0.88
N PHE A 48 -4.05 -14.97 1.26
CA PHE A 48 -2.86 -14.77 0.42
C PHE A 48 -1.81 -15.88 0.57
N GLY A 49 -1.64 -16.44 1.78
CA GLY A 49 -0.78 -17.60 2.01
C GLY A 49 -1.30 -18.84 1.27
N GLY A 50 -2.62 -18.99 1.16
CA GLY A 50 -3.25 -20.01 0.33
C GLY A 50 -2.85 -19.89 -1.15
N LEU A 51 -2.77 -18.68 -1.71
CA LEU A 51 -2.33 -18.45 -3.08
C LEU A 51 -0.85 -18.82 -3.28
N ALA A 52 0.01 -18.52 -2.29
CA ALA A 52 1.40 -18.96 -2.31
C ALA A 52 1.52 -20.49 -2.26
N VAL A 53 0.74 -21.17 -1.41
CA VAL A 53 0.68 -22.63 -1.35
C VAL A 53 0.10 -23.23 -2.63
N ALA A 54 -0.87 -22.57 -3.26
CA ALA A 54 -1.53 -23.02 -4.48
C ALA A 54 -0.55 -23.17 -5.66
N TRP A 55 0.59 -22.48 -5.61
CA TRP A 55 1.67 -22.66 -6.57
C TRP A 55 2.19 -24.12 -6.60
N PHE A 56 2.37 -24.72 -5.41
CA PHE A 56 2.87 -26.09 -5.24
C PHE A 56 1.74 -27.11 -5.15
N ARG A 57 0.61 -26.74 -4.54
CA ARG A 57 -0.55 -27.60 -4.29
C ARG A 57 -1.84 -26.88 -4.64
N ASP A 58 -2.22 -26.90 -5.92
CA ASP A 58 -3.32 -26.10 -6.48
C ASP A 58 -4.62 -26.18 -5.65
N VAL A 59 -5.11 -27.40 -5.37
CA VAL A 59 -6.38 -27.60 -4.65
C VAL A 59 -6.30 -27.14 -3.19
N TRP A 60 -5.26 -27.54 -2.46
CA TRP A 60 -5.13 -27.20 -1.03
C TRP A 60 -4.90 -25.71 -0.81
N GLY A 61 -4.08 -25.08 -1.64
CA GLY A 61 -3.87 -23.65 -1.58
C GLY A 61 -5.13 -22.86 -1.95
N GLY A 62 -5.83 -23.27 -3.02
CA GLY A 62 -7.09 -22.66 -3.41
C GLY A 62 -8.19 -22.78 -2.34
N VAL A 63 -8.31 -23.95 -1.68
CA VAL A 63 -9.24 -24.15 -0.56
C VAL A 63 -8.85 -23.26 0.63
N ALA A 64 -7.56 -23.17 0.97
CA ALA A 64 -7.09 -22.30 2.04
C ALA A 64 -7.41 -20.82 1.75
N THR A 65 -7.22 -20.37 0.50
CA THR A 65 -7.58 -19.02 0.05
C THR A 65 -9.07 -18.75 0.21
N LEU A 66 -9.93 -19.67 -0.24
CA LEU A 66 -11.38 -19.53 -0.09
C LEU A 66 -11.83 -19.55 1.37
N GLY A 67 -11.20 -20.37 2.21
CA GLY A 67 -11.44 -20.40 3.65
C GLY A 67 -11.07 -19.09 4.33
N GLY A 68 -9.93 -18.49 3.94
CA GLY A 68 -9.54 -17.16 4.41
C GLY A 68 -10.55 -16.08 4.02
N TRP A 69 -11.01 -16.09 2.77
CA TRP A 69 -12.05 -15.16 2.30
C TRP A 69 -13.36 -15.30 3.09
N LEU A 70 -13.83 -16.55 3.28
CA LEU A 70 -15.06 -16.82 4.03
C LEU A 70 -14.93 -16.36 5.49
N LEU A 71 -13.78 -16.60 6.13
CA LEU A 71 -13.51 -16.14 7.49
C LEU A 71 -13.59 -14.62 7.59
N LEU A 72 -12.98 -13.89 6.66
CA LEU A 72 -13.04 -12.43 6.60
C LEU A 72 -14.47 -11.94 6.42
N TRP A 73 -15.23 -12.56 5.52
CA TRP A 73 -16.63 -12.23 5.29
C TRP A 73 -17.48 -12.36 6.57
N ILE A 74 -17.29 -13.46 7.33
CA ILE A 74 -17.99 -13.70 8.60
C ILE A 74 -17.64 -12.63 9.65
N VAL A 75 -16.37 -12.23 9.75
CA VAL A 75 -15.87 -11.32 10.79
C VAL A 75 -16.15 -9.84 10.47
N MET A 76 -16.15 -9.46 9.19
CA MET A 76 -16.30 -8.06 8.77
C MET A 76 -17.77 -7.66 8.56
N ARG A 77 -18.67 -8.62 8.28
CA ARG A 77 -20.13 -8.41 8.15
C ARG A 77 -20.55 -7.24 7.22
N ARG A 78 -19.70 -6.81 6.28
CA ARG A 78 -19.97 -5.70 5.35
C ARG A 78 -19.70 -6.16 3.92
N VAL A 79 -20.72 -6.14 3.07
CA VAL A 79 -20.70 -6.79 1.74
C VAL A 79 -20.32 -5.88 0.54
N PRO A 80 -20.48 -4.54 0.52
CA PRO A 80 -20.22 -3.79 -0.72
C PRO A 80 -18.78 -3.29 -0.94
N ALA A 81 -17.93 -3.23 0.09
CA ALA A 81 -16.58 -2.66 -0.01
C ALA A 81 -15.45 -3.69 -0.26
N ASP A 82 -15.77 -4.99 -0.23
CA ASP A 82 -14.79 -6.09 -0.22
C ASP A 82 -14.38 -6.59 -1.62
N TRP A 83 -14.71 -5.85 -2.68
CA TRP A 83 -14.24 -6.11 -4.06
C TRP A 83 -12.75 -6.49 -4.18
N PRO A 84 -11.82 -5.85 -3.45
CA PRO A 84 -10.40 -6.19 -3.51
C PRO A 84 -10.11 -7.61 -3.01
N LEU A 85 -10.86 -8.11 -2.03
CA LEU A 85 -10.71 -9.44 -1.44
C LEU A 85 -11.46 -10.52 -2.23
N LEU A 86 -12.36 -10.11 -3.14
CA LEU A 86 -13.00 -11.03 -4.08
C LEU A 86 -12.03 -11.52 -5.16
N ILE A 87 -11.12 -10.67 -5.66
CA ILE A 87 -10.11 -11.04 -6.66
C ILE A 87 -9.22 -12.22 -6.21
N PRO A 88 -8.62 -12.23 -4.99
CA PRO A 88 -7.86 -13.39 -4.51
C PRO A 88 -8.75 -14.60 -4.31
N ALA A 89 -9.99 -14.42 -3.84
CA ALA A 89 -10.94 -15.52 -3.68
C ALA A 89 -11.28 -16.20 -5.03
N LEU A 90 -11.57 -15.41 -6.07
CA LEU A 90 -11.82 -15.91 -7.43
C LEU A 90 -10.58 -16.62 -8.00
N THR A 91 -9.39 -16.11 -7.70
CA THR A 91 -8.12 -16.75 -8.09
C THR A 91 -7.94 -18.08 -7.35
N GLY A 92 -8.27 -18.15 -6.06
CA GLY A 92 -8.32 -19.38 -5.27
C GLY A 92 -9.31 -20.41 -5.84
N ALA A 93 -10.51 -19.97 -6.21
CA ALA A 93 -11.50 -20.81 -6.89
C ALA A 93 -10.98 -21.37 -8.22
N ALA A 94 -10.30 -20.53 -9.02
CA ALA A 94 -9.68 -20.96 -10.26
C ALA A 94 -8.60 -22.04 -10.03
N HIS A 95 -7.80 -21.93 -8.96
CA HIS A 95 -6.86 -22.98 -8.55
C HIS A 95 -7.55 -24.29 -8.17
N VAL A 96 -8.65 -24.24 -7.43
CA VAL A 96 -9.44 -25.44 -7.09
C VAL A 96 -10.01 -26.09 -8.35
N ILE A 97 -10.71 -25.32 -9.20
CA ILE A 97 -11.33 -25.82 -10.42
C ILE A 97 -10.28 -26.43 -11.36
N CYS A 98 -9.19 -25.71 -11.63
CA CYS A 98 -8.11 -26.22 -12.49
C CYS A 98 -7.42 -27.44 -11.87
N GLY A 99 -7.19 -27.43 -10.55
CA GLY A 99 -6.55 -28.55 -9.85
C GLY A 99 -7.41 -29.82 -9.84
N LEU A 100 -8.73 -29.68 -9.72
CA LEU A 100 -9.67 -30.80 -9.81
C LEU A 100 -9.83 -31.30 -11.25
N ALA A 101 -9.96 -30.38 -12.22
CA ALA A 101 -10.10 -30.73 -13.63
C ALA A 101 -8.87 -31.48 -14.19
N LEU A 102 -7.67 -31.17 -13.69
CA LEU A 102 -6.43 -31.83 -14.09
C LEU A 102 -6.16 -33.17 -13.40
N ARG A 103 -7.00 -33.58 -12.43
CA ARG A 103 -6.99 -34.96 -11.90
C ARG A 103 -7.74 -35.93 -12.82
N GLY A 104 -8.49 -35.42 -13.79
CA GLY A 104 -9.03 -36.23 -14.88
C GLY A 104 -7.94 -36.64 -15.88
N THR A 105 -8.16 -37.74 -16.59
CA THR A 105 -7.28 -38.16 -17.69
C THR A 105 -7.13 -37.03 -18.71
N PRO A 106 -5.90 -36.63 -19.07
CA PRO A 106 -5.71 -35.61 -20.09
C PRO A 106 -6.30 -36.11 -21.41
N PRO A 107 -7.02 -35.25 -22.16
CA PRO A 107 -7.43 -35.61 -23.51
C PRO A 107 -6.18 -35.93 -24.35
N PRO A 108 -6.22 -36.97 -25.19
CA PRO A 108 -5.07 -37.33 -26.03
C PRO A 108 -4.67 -36.16 -26.93
N GLY A 109 -3.36 -35.87 -27.01
CA GLY A 109 -2.80 -34.83 -27.89
C GLY A 109 -2.28 -33.55 -27.21
N VAL A 110 -2.42 -33.41 -25.88
CA VAL A 110 -1.91 -32.23 -25.15
C VAL A 110 -0.44 -32.43 -24.74
N GLY A 111 0.46 -32.39 -25.71
CA GLY A 111 1.90 -32.58 -25.49
C GLY A 111 2.82 -31.79 -26.45
N GLY A 112 2.29 -30.76 -27.11
CA GLY A 112 3.06 -29.94 -28.04
C GLY A 112 3.85 -28.80 -27.35
N PRO A 113 4.88 -28.25 -28.02
CA PRO A 113 5.55 -27.04 -27.56
C PRO A 113 4.54 -25.89 -27.36
N LEU A 114 4.76 -25.05 -26.34
CA LEU A 114 3.95 -23.85 -26.10
C LEU A 114 3.79 -23.06 -27.40
N SER A 115 2.54 -22.84 -27.81
CA SER A 115 2.24 -22.05 -29.00
C SER A 115 2.87 -20.67 -28.88
N ALA A 116 3.20 -20.05 -30.01
CA ALA A 116 3.72 -18.67 -30.03
C ALA A 116 2.81 -17.70 -29.25
N THR A 117 1.50 -17.91 -29.33
CA THR A 117 0.48 -17.16 -28.57
C THR A 117 0.64 -17.33 -27.06
N ALA A 118 0.88 -18.54 -26.58
CA ALA A 118 1.08 -18.80 -25.14
C ALA A 118 2.38 -18.18 -24.62
N LYS A 119 3.44 -18.20 -25.43
CA LYS A 119 4.71 -17.51 -25.11
C LYS A 119 4.51 -15.99 -25.04
N ALA A 120 3.83 -15.41 -26.04
CA ALA A 120 3.54 -13.98 -26.06
C ALA A 120 2.68 -13.55 -24.85
N ALA A 121 1.67 -14.35 -24.48
CA ALA A 121 0.85 -14.09 -23.30
C ALA A 121 1.66 -14.15 -21.99
N ALA A 122 2.56 -15.12 -21.84
CA ALA A 122 3.44 -15.21 -20.68
C ALA A 122 4.41 -14.02 -20.59
N THR A 123 5.00 -13.61 -21.71
CA THR A 123 5.86 -12.42 -21.77
C THR A 123 5.09 -11.14 -21.44
N GLY A 124 3.89 -10.96 -22.01
CA GLY A 124 3.03 -9.82 -21.70
C GLY A 124 2.66 -9.75 -20.23
N ALA A 125 2.30 -10.89 -19.64
CA ALA A 125 2.02 -10.97 -18.20
C ALA A 125 3.25 -10.65 -17.35
N GLY A 126 4.44 -11.13 -17.73
CA GLY A 126 5.70 -10.80 -17.06
C GLY A 126 6.04 -9.31 -17.15
N ALA A 127 5.82 -8.67 -18.30
CA ALA A 127 6.00 -7.24 -18.46
C ALA A 127 5.03 -6.43 -17.59
N CYS A 128 3.74 -6.81 -17.54
CA CYS A 128 2.76 -6.18 -16.66
C CYS A 128 3.13 -6.33 -15.18
N LEU A 129 3.61 -7.51 -14.76
CA LEU A 129 4.10 -7.73 -13.40
C LEU A 129 5.27 -6.80 -13.09
N LEU A 130 6.24 -6.70 -13.99
CA LEU A 130 7.39 -5.82 -13.79
C LEU A 130 6.96 -4.36 -13.64
N VAL A 131 6.11 -3.87 -14.55
CA VAL A 131 5.56 -2.50 -14.48
C VAL A 131 4.81 -2.29 -13.16
N PHE A 132 4.01 -3.26 -12.74
CA PHE A 132 3.28 -3.19 -11.48
C PHE A 132 4.19 -3.12 -10.25
N VAL A 133 5.24 -3.96 -10.19
CA VAL A 133 6.23 -3.93 -9.10
C VAL A 133 6.97 -2.60 -9.08
N LEU A 134 7.32 -2.06 -10.25
CA LEU A 134 7.97 -0.74 -10.35
C LEU A 134 7.04 0.38 -9.88
N LEU A 135 5.75 0.34 -10.25
CA LEU A 135 4.75 1.28 -9.75
C LEU A 135 4.57 1.15 -8.24
N ALA A 136 4.44 -0.06 -7.71
CA ALA A 136 4.32 -0.30 -6.27
C ALA A 136 5.57 0.19 -5.50
N ALA A 137 6.77 -0.13 -6.00
CA ALA A 137 8.03 0.34 -5.42
C ALA A 137 8.11 1.87 -5.44
N ASN A 138 7.70 2.50 -6.53
CA ASN A 138 7.62 3.95 -6.58
C ASN A 138 6.57 4.51 -5.61
N GLU A 139 5.41 3.89 -5.45
CA GLU A 139 4.41 4.34 -4.49
C GLU A 139 4.94 4.26 -3.05
N MET A 140 5.76 3.26 -2.74
CA MET A 140 6.37 3.08 -1.43
C MET A 140 7.57 4.01 -1.19
N PHE A 141 8.48 4.10 -2.16
CA PHE A 141 9.79 4.74 -1.98
C PHE A 141 9.92 6.09 -2.72
N GLY A 142 9.01 6.38 -3.65
CA GLY A 142 8.99 7.60 -4.42
C GLY A 142 8.75 8.82 -3.55
N GLN A 143 9.45 9.90 -3.90
CA GLN A 143 9.35 11.19 -3.24
C GLN A 143 9.22 12.30 -4.29
N PRO A 144 7.99 12.66 -4.69
CA PRO A 144 6.70 12.12 -4.25
C PRO A 144 6.34 10.77 -4.92
N PRO A 145 5.35 10.02 -4.40
CA PRO A 145 4.73 8.90 -5.13
C PRO A 145 4.23 9.34 -6.53
N LEU A 146 4.23 8.45 -7.52
CA LEU A 146 3.88 8.80 -8.92
C LEU A 146 2.40 9.09 -9.05
N MET A 147 1.59 8.42 -8.24
CA MET A 147 0.13 8.56 -8.21
C MET A 147 -0.34 9.59 -7.17
N THR A 148 0.56 10.49 -6.76
CA THR A 148 0.19 11.63 -5.91
C THR A 148 -0.64 12.60 -6.72
N ALA A 149 -1.83 12.95 -6.22
CA ALA A 149 -2.68 13.89 -6.92
C ALA A 149 -1.97 15.24 -7.12
N HIS A 150 -1.95 15.75 -8.35
CA HIS A 150 -1.42 17.06 -8.67
C HIS A 150 -2.53 18.11 -8.60
N GLY A 151 -2.21 19.29 -8.07
CA GLY A 151 -3.16 20.39 -7.96
C GLY A 151 -2.82 21.35 -6.83
N PRO A 152 -3.56 22.47 -6.71
CA PRO A 152 -3.35 23.43 -5.63
C PRO A 152 -3.54 22.76 -4.26
N LEU A 153 -2.87 23.33 -3.26
CA LEU A 153 -3.09 22.95 -1.87
C LEU A 153 -4.51 23.36 -1.45
N PRO A 154 -5.16 22.57 -0.57
CA PRO A 154 -6.49 22.93 -0.09
C PRO A 154 -6.41 24.23 0.72
N ALA A 155 -7.39 25.12 0.55
CA ALA A 155 -7.42 26.43 1.20
C ALA A 155 -7.23 26.41 2.73
N PRO A 156 -7.75 25.42 3.49
CA PRO A 156 -7.51 25.33 4.93
C PRO A 156 -6.04 25.14 5.31
N LEU A 157 -5.22 24.57 4.42
CA LEU A 157 -3.80 24.34 4.67
C LEU A 157 -2.97 25.62 4.57
N VAL A 158 -3.45 26.60 3.80
CA VAL A 158 -2.81 27.91 3.60
C VAL A 158 -3.08 28.78 4.82
N ALA A 159 -2.18 28.71 5.80
CA ALA A 159 -2.29 29.40 7.06
C ALA A 159 -0.94 29.45 7.80
N THR A 160 -0.93 30.19 8.91
CA THR A 160 0.11 30.09 9.93
C THR A 160 -0.30 29.03 10.95
N TRP A 161 0.62 28.12 11.21
CA TRP A 161 0.48 26.96 12.09
C TRP A 161 1.53 27.07 13.18
N ALA A 162 1.11 26.96 14.45
CA ALA A 162 2.03 27.10 15.58
C ALA A 162 1.78 26.06 16.67
N SER A 163 2.86 25.68 17.35
CA SER A 163 2.89 24.87 18.58
C SER A 163 4.24 25.08 19.26
N ASP A 164 4.27 25.17 20.59
CA ASP A 164 5.45 25.41 21.44
C ASP A 164 6.84 25.37 20.74
N GLY A 165 7.33 26.55 20.35
CA GLY A 165 8.65 26.71 19.74
C GLY A 165 8.77 26.35 18.26
N VAL A 166 7.65 26.04 17.59
CA VAL A 166 7.54 25.72 16.17
C VAL A 166 6.43 26.56 15.54
N THR A 167 6.77 27.32 14.50
CA THR A 167 5.81 28.12 13.73
C THR A 167 6.12 27.96 12.26
N PHE A 168 5.12 27.63 11.45
CA PHE A 168 5.24 27.57 9.99
C PHE A 168 4.08 28.32 9.33
N THR A 169 4.38 29.13 8.31
CA THR A 169 3.40 29.75 7.44
C THR A 169 3.47 29.08 6.08
N ILE A 170 2.35 28.52 5.63
CA ILE A 170 2.23 27.82 4.35
C ILE A 170 1.51 28.75 3.37
N ALA A 171 2.14 29.06 2.24
CA ALA A 171 1.57 29.84 1.16
C ALA A 171 0.78 28.97 0.17
N ALA A 172 -0.04 29.61 -0.67
CA ALA A 172 -0.91 28.92 -1.63
C ALA A 172 -0.14 28.15 -2.71
N ASP A 173 1.09 28.56 -3.02
CA ASP A 173 2.00 27.90 -3.96
C ASP A 173 2.74 26.70 -3.34
N GLY A 174 2.51 26.43 -2.04
CA GLY A 174 3.15 25.37 -1.28
C GLY A 174 4.54 25.72 -0.75
N THR A 175 5.01 26.95 -0.89
CA THR A 175 6.18 27.42 -0.12
C THR A 175 5.81 27.52 1.36
N ALA A 176 6.78 27.25 2.22
CA ALA A 176 6.64 27.34 3.66
C ALA A 176 7.80 28.12 4.27
N THR A 177 7.49 29.03 5.17
CA THR A 177 8.46 29.80 5.96
C THR A 177 8.16 29.60 7.44
N GLY A 178 9.09 29.95 8.32
CA GLY A 178 8.88 29.82 9.76
C GLY A 178 10.13 29.50 10.54
N ALA A 179 9.97 28.89 11.71
CA ALA A 179 11.06 28.47 12.57
C ALA A 179 10.70 27.25 13.40
N ALA A 180 11.70 26.43 13.75
CA ALA A 180 11.57 25.34 14.71
C ALA A 180 12.74 25.37 15.69
N GLY A 181 12.44 25.43 16.99
CA GLY A 181 13.45 25.50 18.04
C GLY A 181 14.37 26.73 17.92
N GLY A 182 13.81 27.86 17.45
CA GLY A 182 14.53 29.12 17.27
C GLY A 182 15.36 29.24 15.99
N ALA A 183 15.49 28.17 15.19
CA ALA A 183 16.15 28.23 13.88
C ALA A 183 15.12 28.46 12.76
N ALA A 184 15.42 29.38 11.83
CA ALA A 184 14.54 29.68 10.71
C ALA A 184 14.54 28.54 9.67
N LEU A 185 13.38 28.26 9.07
CA LEU A 185 13.21 27.32 7.98
C LEU A 185 13.61 27.98 6.65
N ALA A 186 14.63 27.43 6.00
CA ALA A 186 15.04 27.76 4.65
C ALA A 186 14.48 26.72 3.66
N GLU A 187 14.09 27.20 2.48
CA GLU A 187 13.60 26.37 1.37
C GLU A 187 12.44 25.44 1.76
N GLY A 188 11.59 25.90 2.68
CA GLY A 188 10.43 25.16 3.13
C GLY A 188 9.45 24.92 1.99
N ARG A 189 9.05 23.67 1.80
CA ARG A 189 8.04 23.30 0.81
C ARG A 189 7.11 22.22 1.33
N VAL A 190 5.82 22.43 1.11
CA VAL A 190 4.77 21.47 1.37
C VAL A 190 4.47 20.69 0.11
N VAL A 191 4.52 19.37 0.22
CA VAL A 191 4.17 18.45 -0.85
C VAL A 191 3.10 17.48 -0.35
N ARG A 192 2.23 17.05 -1.25
CA ARG A 192 1.37 15.90 -0.98
C ARG A 192 2.25 14.66 -0.84
N ASN A 193 1.95 13.85 0.17
CA ASN A 193 2.75 12.68 0.55
C ASN A 193 1.98 11.37 0.43
N ARG A 194 0.70 11.47 0.07
CA ARG A 194 -0.24 10.34 -0.08
C ARG A 194 -0.77 10.27 -1.52
N SER A 195 -0.75 9.08 -2.10
CA SER A 195 -1.34 8.82 -3.42
C SER A 195 -2.84 8.54 -3.34
N TRP A 196 -3.54 8.52 -4.49
CA TRP A 196 -4.98 8.16 -4.51
C TRP A 196 -5.23 6.77 -3.91
N PHE A 197 -4.32 5.83 -4.17
CA PHE A 197 -4.41 4.48 -3.60
C PHE A 197 -4.17 4.51 -2.10
N GLY A 198 -3.16 5.25 -1.64
CA GLY A 198 -2.91 5.44 -0.21
C GLY A 198 -4.10 6.08 0.52
N SER A 199 -4.79 7.02 -0.12
CA SER A 199 -6.02 7.64 0.42
C SER A 199 -7.16 6.65 0.60
N TRP A 200 -7.27 5.63 -0.25
CA TRP A 200 -8.36 4.66 -0.15
C TRP A 200 -8.19 3.70 1.05
N ILE A 201 -6.96 3.43 1.49
CA ILE A 201 -6.65 2.55 2.63
C ILE A 201 -6.08 3.29 3.85
N ASP A 202 -6.21 4.63 3.90
CA ASP A 202 -5.69 5.51 4.95
C ASP A 202 -4.18 5.32 5.26
N TRP A 203 -3.40 5.12 4.21
CA TRP A 203 -1.97 4.82 4.23
C TRP A 203 -1.13 6.09 4.06
N ARG A 204 0.00 6.21 4.79
CA ARG A 204 0.85 7.43 4.89
C ARG A 204 0.15 8.67 5.44
N THR A 205 0.89 9.75 5.71
CA THR A 205 0.28 11.07 5.98
C THR A 205 -0.08 11.79 4.69
N ASP A 206 -1.12 12.62 4.72
CA ASP A 206 -1.59 13.37 3.55
C ASP A 206 -0.52 14.31 2.97
N TYR A 207 0.22 14.98 3.86
CA TYR A 207 1.18 16.01 3.50
C TYR A 207 2.54 15.81 4.17
N ALA A 208 3.55 16.40 3.56
CA ALA A 208 4.89 16.53 4.11
C ALA A 208 5.40 17.96 3.89
N LEU A 209 5.81 18.64 4.96
CA LEU A 209 6.64 19.83 4.90
C LEU A 209 8.10 19.41 4.96
N ARG A 210 8.93 19.91 4.05
CA ARG A 210 10.36 19.63 3.97
C ARG A 210 11.15 20.92 3.82
N GLY A 211 12.36 20.95 4.36
CA GLY A 211 13.29 22.06 4.19
C GLY A 211 14.54 21.86 5.04
N THR A 212 15.31 22.91 5.18
CA THR A 212 16.54 22.91 5.98
C THR A 212 16.48 24.07 6.96
N LEU A 213 16.80 23.83 8.23
CA LEU A 213 16.93 24.93 9.19
C LEU A 213 18.21 25.73 8.90
N ALA A 214 18.23 26.99 9.32
CA ALA A 214 19.39 27.87 9.18
C ALA A 214 20.68 27.31 9.82
N ASP A 215 20.55 26.38 10.77
CA ASP A 215 21.67 25.65 11.38
C ASP A 215 22.11 24.39 10.60
N GLY A 216 21.58 24.18 9.39
CA GLY A 216 21.92 23.08 8.49
C GLY A 216 21.19 21.78 8.77
N ARG A 217 20.31 21.71 9.79
CA ARG A 217 19.56 20.49 10.09
C ARG A 217 18.43 20.29 9.06
N PRO A 218 18.31 19.12 8.42
CA PRO A 218 17.14 18.81 7.61
C PRO A 218 15.90 18.69 8.49
N VAL A 219 14.77 19.16 7.96
CA VAL A 219 13.46 19.10 8.59
C VAL A 219 12.51 18.35 7.69
N SER A 220 11.77 17.40 8.28
CA SER A 220 10.60 16.83 7.66
C SER A 220 9.46 16.76 8.66
N PHE A 221 8.34 17.40 8.35
CA PHE A 221 7.11 17.31 9.14
C PHE A 221 6.05 16.59 8.32
N LEU A 222 5.68 15.38 8.75
CA LEU A 222 4.68 14.53 8.11
C LEU A 222 3.36 14.69 8.84
N PHE A 223 2.28 15.08 8.16
CA PHE A 223 1.04 15.44 8.83
C PHE A 223 -0.24 15.20 8.04
N ASN A 224 -1.35 15.06 8.78
CA ASN A 224 -2.72 15.01 8.25
C ASN A 224 -3.43 16.32 8.55
N LEU A 225 -4.29 16.74 7.62
CA LEU A 225 -5.09 17.95 7.79
C LEU A 225 -6.40 17.60 8.50
N GLY A 226 -6.58 18.08 9.73
CA GLY A 226 -7.87 18.09 10.40
C GLY A 226 -8.66 19.38 10.09
N GLU A 227 -9.86 19.50 10.65
CA GLU A 227 -10.71 20.69 10.44
C GLU A 227 -10.09 21.99 11.00
N ARG A 228 -9.33 21.90 12.09
CA ARG A 228 -8.73 23.05 12.79
C ARG A 228 -7.28 22.86 13.23
N ASP A 229 -6.79 21.63 13.17
CA ASP A 229 -5.47 21.26 13.65
C ASP A 229 -4.74 20.40 12.61
N VAL A 230 -3.43 20.44 12.67
CA VAL A 230 -2.54 19.57 11.92
C VAL A 230 -1.84 18.64 12.91
N HIS A 231 -2.07 17.35 12.75
CA HIS A 231 -1.45 16.31 13.57
C HIS A 231 -0.36 15.61 12.77
N GLY A 232 0.83 15.52 13.34
CA GLY A 232 1.96 14.97 12.62
C GLY A 232 3.18 14.68 13.47
N SER A 233 4.26 14.33 12.77
CA SER A 233 5.56 14.04 13.36
C SER A 233 6.64 14.88 12.70
N LEU A 234 7.38 15.64 13.51
CA LEU A 234 8.50 16.46 13.09
C LEU A 234 9.79 15.68 13.28
N SER A 235 10.51 15.44 12.19
CA SER A 235 11.83 14.83 12.19
C SER A 235 12.90 15.91 12.03
N LEU A 236 13.84 15.96 12.97
CA LEU A 236 14.96 16.91 12.98
C LEU A 236 16.31 16.18 12.93
N GLY A 237 17.20 16.59 12.02
CA GLY A 237 18.62 16.21 12.02
C GLY A 237 18.95 14.82 11.46
N ARG A 238 20.20 14.38 11.69
CA ARG A 238 20.72 13.03 11.38
C ARG A 238 21.52 12.50 12.57
N PRO A 239 21.12 11.41 13.24
CA PRO A 239 19.90 10.64 13.00
C PRO A 239 18.63 11.44 13.32
N PRO A 240 17.49 11.17 12.64
CA PRO A 240 16.28 11.94 12.81
C PRO A 240 15.68 11.71 14.20
N LYS A 241 15.51 12.80 14.97
CA LYS A 241 14.69 12.79 16.19
C LYS A 241 13.26 13.15 15.82
N VAL A 242 12.31 12.29 16.19
CA VAL A 242 10.88 12.42 15.83
C VAL A 242 10.10 12.98 17.02
N TYR A 243 9.41 14.10 16.81
CA TYR A 243 8.58 14.78 17.79
C TYR A 243 7.11 14.76 17.34
N PRO A 244 6.17 14.21 18.12
CA PRO A 244 4.76 14.38 17.82
C PRO A 244 4.39 15.86 17.97
N LEU A 245 3.75 16.44 16.96
CA LEU A 245 3.30 17.82 16.99
C LEU A 245 1.81 17.91 16.65
N ARG A 246 1.14 18.81 17.36
CA ARG A 246 -0.18 19.31 17.03
C ARG A 246 -0.06 20.81 16.82
N LEU A 247 -0.13 21.23 15.56
CA LEU A 247 -0.14 22.66 15.22
C LEU A 247 -1.59 23.10 15.12
N SER A 248 -1.90 24.23 15.75
CA SER A 248 -3.20 24.88 15.58
C SER A 248 -3.06 26.07 14.65
N ARG A 249 -4.13 26.35 13.91
CA ARG A 249 -4.21 27.50 13.02
C ARG A 249 -4.24 28.79 13.85
N GLN A 250 -3.34 29.72 13.55
CA GLN A 250 -3.36 31.08 14.11
C GLN A 250 -4.26 32.02 13.29
#